data_AF-A0ABD7CGT5-F1
#
_entry.id   AF-A0ABD7CGT5-F1
#
_cell.length_a   1.000
_cell.length_b   1.000
_cell.length_c   1.000
_cell.angle_alpha   90.00
_cell.angle_beta   90.00
_cell.angle_gamma   90.00
#
_symmetry.space_group_name_H-M   'P 1'
#
loop_
_entity.id
_entity.type
_entity.pdbx_description
1 polymer ?
#
loop_
_entity_poly.entity_id
_entity_poly.type
_entity_poly.pdbx_seq_one_letter_code
_entity_poly.pdbx_strand_id
1 'polypeptide(L)'
;MIKIQQTCIQKGLKSSTHIMCILSEDTVNSWWVPYEIGYGEKIPIEISSLKLAELEEKEIPAFLRIRNCMMGRSELDNYLEKIIRIYNTLTESEYKTYKNQKIMFEYASVHPLAKYLDK
;
A
#
# COMPACT_ATOMS: atom_id res chain seq x y z
N MET A 1 -16.50 -23.65 2.74
CA MET A 1 -15.93 -22.51 3.50
C MET A 1 -14.75 -21.87 2.76
N ILE A 2 -13.67 -22.60 2.44
CA ILE A 2 -12.48 -22.07 1.73
C ILE A 2 -12.79 -21.42 0.36
N LYS A 3 -13.68 -22.02 -0.45
CA LYS A 3 -14.04 -21.47 -1.77
C LYS A 3 -14.70 -20.08 -1.70
N ILE A 4 -15.45 -19.78 -0.64
CA ILE A 4 -16.16 -18.50 -0.48
C ILE A 4 -15.17 -17.37 -0.24
N GLN A 5 -14.19 -17.61 0.64
CA GLN A 5 -13.14 -16.63 0.95
C GLN A 5 -12.34 -16.25 -0.31
N GLN A 6 -11.92 -17.25 -1.09
CA GLN A 6 -11.21 -17.02 -2.35
C GLN A 6 -12.03 -16.18 -3.33
N THR A 7 -13.33 -16.44 -3.47
CA THR A 7 -14.18 -15.64 -4.37
C THR A 7 -14.36 -14.19 -3.93
N CYS A 8 -14.40 -13.93 -2.62
CA CYS A 8 -14.50 -12.56 -2.11
C CYS A 8 -13.20 -11.79 -2.36
N ILE A 9 -12.06 -12.40 -2.07
CA ILE A 9 -10.73 -11.84 -2.33
C ILE A 9 -10.59 -11.50 -3.82
N GLN A 10 -10.83 -12.46 -4.70
CA GLN A 10 -10.69 -12.25 -6.15
C GLN A 10 -11.60 -11.15 -6.69
N LYS A 11 -12.82 -11.02 -6.15
CA LYS A 11 -13.74 -9.93 -6.51
C LYS A 11 -13.19 -8.58 -6.05
N GLY A 12 -12.69 -8.49 -4.82
CA GLY A 12 -12.03 -7.29 -4.29
C GLY A 12 -10.85 -6.88 -5.15
N LEU A 13 -9.95 -7.81 -5.45
CA LEU A 13 -8.79 -7.60 -6.31
C LEU A 13 -9.18 -7.08 -7.70
N LYS A 14 -10.25 -7.61 -8.31
CA LYS A 14 -10.73 -7.16 -9.63
C LYS A 14 -11.39 -5.78 -9.62
N SER A 15 -11.92 -5.34 -8.48
CA SER A 15 -12.54 -4.02 -8.33
C SER A 15 -11.56 -2.93 -7.91
N SER A 16 -10.35 -3.31 -7.49
CA SER A 16 -9.32 -2.38 -7.02
C SER A 16 -8.40 -1.93 -8.17
N THR A 17 -7.93 -0.69 -8.10
CA THR A 17 -6.89 -0.16 -9.00
C THR A 17 -5.50 -0.33 -8.40
N HIS A 18 -5.39 -0.20 -7.08
CA HIS A 18 -4.16 -0.29 -6.32
C HIS A 18 -4.34 -1.23 -5.14
N ILE A 19 -3.27 -1.92 -4.77
CA ILE A 19 -3.17 -2.75 -3.58
C ILE A 19 -1.88 -2.43 -2.86
N MET A 20 -1.98 -2.28 -1.55
CA MET A 20 -0.84 -2.08 -0.68
C MET A 20 -0.82 -3.17 0.39
N CYS A 21 0.26 -3.94 0.41
CA CYS A 21 0.50 -4.96 1.43
C CYS A 21 1.24 -4.35 2.62
N ILE A 22 0.69 -4.46 3.82
CA ILE A 22 1.35 -4.00 5.04
C ILE A 22 2.19 -5.14 5.60
N LEU A 23 3.50 -4.96 5.65
CA LEU A 23 4.45 -5.98 6.09
C LEU A 23 4.67 -5.88 7.60
N SER A 24 4.03 -6.80 8.33
CA SER A 24 4.32 -7.16 9.71
C SER A 24 4.85 -8.60 9.79
N GLU A 25 5.29 -9.03 10.97
CA GLU A 25 5.64 -10.44 11.22
C GLU A 25 4.49 -11.40 10.86
N ASP A 26 3.25 -11.03 11.21
CA ASP A 26 2.07 -11.84 10.89
C ASP A 26 1.84 -11.97 9.38
N THR A 27 2.04 -10.87 8.64
CA THR A 27 1.92 -10.86 7.17
C THR A 27 2.94 -11.79 6.53
N VAL A 28 4.19 -11.76 6.99
CA VAL A 28 5.28 -12.61 6.46
C VAL A 28 4.99 -14.09 6.72
N ASN A 29 4.42 -14.41 7.87
CA ASN A 29 4.08 -15.79 8.26
C ASN A 29 2.72 -16.27 7.72
N SER A 30 1.96 -15.40 7.07
CA SER A 30 0.63 -15.73 6.55
C SER A 30 0.68 -16.46 5.22
N TRP A 31 0.04 -17.63 5.15
CA TRP A 31 -0.14 -18.39 3.90
C TRP A 31 -1.05 -17.70 2.88
N TRP A 32 -1.91 -16.78 3.32
CA TRP A 32 -2.87 -16.11 2.43
C TRP A 32 -2.25 -14.97 1.65
N VAL A 33 -1.24 -14.29 2.20
CA VAL A 33 -0.60 -13.13 1.57
C VAL A 33 0.08 -13.50 0.24
N PRO A 34 0.90 -14.58 0.14
CA PRO A 34 1.43 -15.02 -1.14
C PRO A 34 0.36 -15.34 -2.18
N TYR A 35 -0.78 -15.89 -1.75
CA TYR A 35 -1.89 -16.20 -2.64
C TYR A 35 -2.56 -14.92 -3.19
N GLU A 36 -2.82 -13.93 -2.33
CA GLU A 36 -3.42 -12.65 -2.72
C GLU A 36 -2.53 -11.89 -3.70
N ILE A 37 -1.24 -11.77 -3.37
CA ILE A 37 -0.25 -11.12 -4.24
C ILE A 37 -0.13 -11.89 -5.56
N GLY A 38 0.02 -13.21 -5.51
CA GLY A 38 0.14 -14.04 -6.72
C GLY A 38 -1.10 -14.01 -7.62
N TYR A 39 -2.30 -13.79 -7.08
CA TYR A 39 -3.50 -13.55 -7.89
C TYR A 39 -3.53 -12.13 -8.47
N GLY A 40 -3.14 -11.13 -7.66
CA GLY A 40 -3.02 -9.75 -8.09
C GLY A 40 -2.06 -9.58 -9.28
N GLU A 41 -0.94 -10.30 -9.28
CA GLU A 41 0.04 -10.34 -10.38
C GLU A 41 -0.56 -10.73 -11.74
N LYS A 42 -1.68 -11.44 -11.75
CA LYS A 42 -2.36 -11.89 -12.99
C LYS A 42 -3.36 -10.87 -13.53
N ILE A 43 -3.55 -9.75 -12.84
CA ILE A 43 -4.56 -8.74 -13.13
C ILE A 43 -3.84 -7.38 -13.27
N PRO A 44 -4.30 -6.47 -14.15
CA PRO A 44 -3.67 -5.15 -14.30
C PRO A 44 -4.00 -4.23 -13.10
N ILE A 45 -3.42 -4.53 -11.94
CA ILE A 45 -3.50 -3.72 -10.71
C ILE A 45 -2.10 -3.34 -10.24
N GLU A 46 -1.97 -2.15 -9.66
CA GLU A 46 -0.69 -1.71 -9.07
C GLU A 46 -0.52 -2.37 -7.69
N ILE A 47 0.57 -3.12 -7.53
CA ILE A 47 0.89 -3.79 -6.26
C ILE A 47 2.08 -3.08 -5.61
N SER A 48 1.86 -2.65 -4.38
CA SER A 48 2.86 -1.99 -3.53
C SER A 48 2.93 -2.71 -2.18
N SER A 49 4.04 -2.55 -1.47
CA SER A 49 4.24 -3.08 -0.13
C SER A 49 4.79 -2.00 0.78
N LEU A 50 4.34 -1.92 2.02
CA LEU A 50 4.79 -0.96 3.02
C LEU A 50 5.31 -1.73 4.24
N LYS A 51 6.58 -1.52 4.55
CA LYS A 51 7.22 -2.13 5.70
C LYS A 51 6.87 -1.40 7.00
N LEU A 52 6.51 -2.16 8.03
CA LEU A 52 6.42 -1.63 9.40
C LEU A 52 7.79 -1.62 10.10
N ALA A 53 7.96 -0.68 11.02
CA ALA A 53 9.19 -0.47 11.77
C ALA A 53 9.61 -1.72 12.56
N GLU A 54 8.65 -2.51 13.05
CA GLU A 54 8.93 -3.70 13.87
C GLU A 54 9.62 -4.81 13.05
N LEU A 55 9.33 -4.91 11.75
CA LEU A 55 9.87 -5.96 10.89
C LEU A 55 11.34 -5.66 10.51
N GLU A 56 12.21 -6.66 10.53
CA GLU A 56 13.56 -6.50 9.97
C GLU A 56 13.55 -6.66 8.45
N GLU A 57 14.40 -5.91 7.74
CA GLU A 57 14.46 -5.99 6.27
C GLU A 57 14.83 -7.39 5.77
N LYS A 58 15.65 -8.12 6.54
CA LYS A 58 16.05 -9.49 6.22
C LYS A 58 14.88 -10.49 6.26
N GLU A 59 13.80 -10.14 6.95
CA GLU A 59 12.62 -11.00 7.14
C GLU A 59 11.60 -10.82 6.01
N ILE A 60 11.78 -9.81 5.15
CA ILE A 60 10.89 -9.56 4.03
C ILE A 60 11.11 -10.64 2.96
N PRO A 61 10.08 -11.43 2.61
CA PRO A 61 10.18 -12.43 1.57
C PRO A 61 10.56 -11.82 0.21
N ALA A 62 11.39 -12.55 -0.55
CA ALA A 62 11.88 -12.09 -1.84
C ALA A 62 10.75 -11.73 -2.82
N PHE A 63 9.62 -12.44 -2.81
CA PHE A 63 8.49 -12.17 -3.70
C PHE A 63 7.82 -10.81 -3.45
N LEU A 64 7.90 -10.26 -2.23
CA LEU A 64 7.40 -8.92 -1.89
C LEU A 64 8.40 -7.82 -2.27
N ARG A 65 9.70 -8.14 -2.26
CA ARG A 65 10.78 -7.20 -2.63
C ARG A 65 10.86 -6.88 -4.13
N ILE A 66 10.26 -7.70 -4.98
CA ILE A 66 10.32 -7.54 -6.45
C ILE A 66 9.44 -6.36 -6.94
N ARG A 67 8.54 -5.86 -6.08
CA ARG A 67 7.63 -4.73 -6.37
C ARG A 67 8.07 -3.45 -5.66
N ASN A 68 7.25 -2.39 -5.79
CA ASN A 68 7.39 -1.14 -5.04
C ASN A 68 7.26 -1.43 -3.53
N CYS A 69 8.37 -1.79 -2.88
CA CYS A 69 8.46 -2.05 -1.47
C CYS A 69 8.99 -0.80 -0.77
N MET A 70 8.10 -0.08 -0.10
CA MET A 70 8.39 1.13 0.66
C MET A 70 8.92 0.74 2.03
N MET A 71 10.11 1.24 2.35
CA MET A 71 10.84 0.88 3.58
C MET A 71 10.51 1.76 4.77
N GLY A 72 9.79 2.86 4.54
CA GLY A 72 9.39 3.79 5.57
C GLY A 72 8.56 4.94 5.04
N ARG A 73 8.36 5.93 5.89
CA ARG A 73 7.43 7.02 5.65
C ARG A 73 7.78 7.89 4.45
N SER A 74 9.04 8.28 4.29
CA SER A 74 9.45 9.15 3.17
C SER A 74 9.14 8.52 1.81
N GLU A 75 9.28 7.20 1.69
CA GLU A 75 8.97 6.47 0.47
C GLU A 75 7.44 6.35 0.25
N LEU A 76 6.67 6.20 1.33
CA LEU A 76 5.22 6.24 1.27
C LEU A 76 4.71 7.61 0.78
N ASP A 77 5.24 8.70 1.33
CA ASP A 77 4.86 10.05 0.94
C ASP A 77 5.16 10.29 -0.55
N ASN A 78 6.36 9.91 -1.01
CA ASN A 78 6.74 9.97 -2.43
C ASN A 78 5.82 9.12 -3.33
N TYR A 79 5.41 7.94 -2.87
CA TYR A 79 4.48 7.06 -3.59
C TYR A 79 3.09 7.70 -3.72
N LEU A 80 2.57 8.28 -2.64
CA LEU A 80 1.29 8.98 -2.64
C LEU A 80 1.32 10.20 -3.56
N GLU A 81 2.39 11.00 -3.52
CA GLU A 81 2.58 12.12 -4.43
C GLU A 81 2.58 11.68 -5.89
N LYS A 82 3.21 10.55 -6.20
CA LYS A 82 3.23 9.97 -7.55
C LYS A 82 1.83 9.57 -8.01
N ILE A 83 1.06 8.87 -7.17
CA ILE A 83 -0.33 8.48 -7.48
C ILE A 83 -1.19 9.72 -7.71
N ILE A 84 -1.12 10.67 -6.79
CA ILE A 84 -1.89 11.91 -6.87
C ILE A 84 -1.57 12.65 -8.17
N ARG A 85 -0.28 12.74 -8.53
CA ARG A 85 0.13 13.38 -9.79
C ARG A 85 -0.44 12.66 -11.01
N ILE A 86 -0.38 11.34 -11.06
CA ILE A 86 -0.95 10.54 -12.16
C ILE A 86 -2.45 10.79 -12.28
N TYR A 87 -3.18 10.74 -11.15
CA TYR A 87 -4.61 11.00 -11.13
C TYR A 87 -4.92 12.41 -11.63
N ASN A 88 -4.17 13.42 -11.18
CA ASN A 88 -4.37 14.81 -11.57
C ASN A 88 -4.10 15.08 -13.06
N THR A 89 -3.12 14.40 -13.65
CA THR A 89 -2.89 14.47 -15.10
C THR A 89 -4.07 13.87 -15.89
N LEU A 90 -4.80 12.92 -15.30
CA LEU A 90 -5.97 12.30 -15.91
C LEU A 90 -7.27 13.09 -15.67
N THR A 91 -7.33 13.93 -14.64
CA THR A 91 -8.54 14.68 -14.23
C THR A 91 -8.22 16.17 -13.99
N GLU A 92 -8.07 16.96 -15.05
CA GLU A 92 -7.69 18.39 -14.97
C GLU A 92 -8.73 19.30 -14.25
N SER A 93 -9.95 18.84 -13.96
CA SER A 93 -11.06 19.70 -13.51
C SER A 93 -11.39 19.69 -12.01
N GLU A 94 -10.98 18.68 -11.23
CA GLU A 94 -11.52 18.47 -9.85
C GLU A 94 -10.52 18.81 -8.72
N TYR A 95 -9.26 19.08 -9.04
CA TYR A 95 -8.18 19.11 -8.04
C TYR A 95 -8.05 20.40 -7.20
N LYS A 96 -8.76 21.49 -7.54
CA LYS A 96 -8.72 22.71 -6.70
C LYS A 96 -9.24 22.49 -5.28
N THR A 97 -9.95 21.38 -5.03
CA THR A 97 -10.60 21.08 -3.73
C THR A 97 -9.70 20.29 -2.75
N TYR A 98 -8.82 19.40 -3.24
CA TYR A 98 -7.93 18.60 -2.37
C TYR A 98 -6.72 19.39 -1.86
N LYS A 99 -6.45 20.55 -2.47
CA LYS A 99 -5.47 21.53 -1.99
C LYS A 99 -5.98 22.36 -0.80
N ASN A 100 -7.01 21.91 -0.09
CA ASN A 100 -7.26 22.40 1.26
C ASN A 100 -6.15 21.86 2.17
N GLN A 101 -5.09 22.67 2.27
CA GLN A 101 -3.90 22.55 3.12
C GLN A 101 -4.19 22.20 4.60
N LYS A 102 -5.45 22.21 5.01
CA LYS A 102 -5.93 21.91 6.35
C LYS A 102 -5.71 20.45 6.77
N ILE A 103 -5.85 19.49 5.85
CA ILE A 103 -5.62 18.06 6.17
C ILE A 103 -4.13 17.78 6.39
N MET A 104 -3.20 18.43 5.67
CA MET A 104 -1.76 18.22 5.87
C MET A 104 -1.20 18.94 7.10
N PHE A 105 -1.71 20.13 7.46
CA PHE A 105 -1.18 20.91 8.59
C PHE A 105 -1.59 20.39 9.97
N GLU A 106 -2.71 19.66 10.09
CA GLU A 106 -3.23 19.19 11.38
C GLU A 106 -2.43 18.00 11.95
N TYR A 107 -1.67 17.27 11.11
CA TYR A 107 -0.77 16.19 11.53
C TYR A 107 0.67 16.66 11.87
N ALA A 108 0.92 17.97 11.86
CA ALA A 108 2.27 18.54 11.99
C ALA A 108 2.84 18.55 13.43
N SER A 109 2.11 18.08 14.45
CA SER A 109 2.66 17.94 15.81
C SER A 109 3.19 16.53 16.10
N VAL A 110 2.48 15.48 15.69
CA VAL A 110 2.93 14.08 15.70
C VAL A 110 2.18 13.34 14.58
N HIS A 111 2.90 12.80 13.59
CA HIS A 111 2.26 12.03 12.53
C HIS A 111 1.74 10.70 13.08
N PRO A 112 0.47 10.31 12.84
CA PRO A 112 -0.16 9.15 13.48
C PRO A 112 0.54 7.83 13.13
N LEU A 113 1.24 7.77 12.00
CA LEU A 113 2.00 6.60 11.57
C LEU A 113 3.48 6.65 11.97
N ALA A 114 3.98 7.73 12.57
CA ALA A 114 5.39 7.85 12.94
C ALA A 114 5.83 6.70 13.85
N LYS A 115 4.98 6.33 14.83
CA LYS A 115 5.23 5.21 15.74
C LYS A 115 5.45 3.87 15.02
N TYR A 116 4.82 3.66 13.86
CA TYR A 116 4.76 2.36 13.18
C TYR A 116 5.67 2.27 11.96
N LEU A 117 6.13 3.39 11.41
CA LEU A 117 6.91 3.44 10.16
C LEU A 117 8.33 3.98 10.36
N ASP A 118 8.54 4.84 11.36
CA ASP A 118 9.85 5.44 11.63
C ASP A 118 10.52 4.62 12.75
N LYS A 119 11.74 4.11 12.50
CA LYS A 119 12.61 3.49 13.52
C LYS A 119 13.45 4.55 14.21
#